data_AF-A0A967GPX6-F1
#
_entry.id   AF-A0A967GPX6-F1
#
_cell.length_a   1.000
_cell.length_b   1.000
_cell.length_c   1.000
_cell.angle_alpha   90.00
_cell.angle_beta   90.00
_cell.angle_gamma   90.00
#
_symmetry.space_group_name_H-M   'P 1'
#
loop_
_entity.id
_entity.type
_entity.pdbx_description
1 polymer ?
#
loop_
_entity_poly.entity_id
_entity_poly.type
_entity_poly.pdbx_seq_one_letter_code
_entity_poly.pdbx_strand_id
1 'polypeptide(L)'
;SAATDWPGNNYIGRDRTDPSTGFKFFSWDNEHGMKPAVTENRTLPHSRDHDSPTKFHHPLRSNAEYRLLFADHLHRAFFNDGPLTPGNAAARWMEITSEIEEGLIAESARWGDYRRAEPYTVEGDFKPLRQSLVRTWFPRRSRVVLDQFRAQGLYPDVAAPVFAEHGGSVPAGHQLGVTAPEGSIHLTTDGSDPRLPGGEVNPAAILIGDEAVTLESSGKVMARALSDGEWSALNEALFVVGTPATADHLVISELLYKPLGGGDLEFVEIMNTSARQVELTGVRFSAGIEFTFPVGYTLSPGQRALVVDNRAAFEAEFGSDLEVAGEFSGDLDNGGETIALTAWDGALIRSFGFEDTLPWPEGPDRSGHSLTLIAPQTRPDHTDPAHWRSSLEPGGSPAATDASAFSGDPFADDDHDGHFALMEYALGTSDREPGPGEAFDLARTTGGSLILTYP
;
A
#
# COMPACT_ATOMS: atom_id res chain seq x y z
N SER A 1 -20.76 -11.75 -18.12
CA SER A 1 -19.49 -12.42 -18.47
C SER A 1 -19.37 -12.57 -19.98
N ALA A 2 -18.15 -12.63 -20.51
CA ALA A 2 -17.85 -12.98 -21.91
C ALA A 2 -17.42 -14.45 -22.09
N ALA A 3 -17.09 -15.14 -20.99
CA ALA A 3 -16.65 -16.53 -21.03
C ALA A 3 -17.84 -17.46 -21.32
N THR A 4 -17.79 -18.19 -22.44
CA THR A 4 -18.91 -19.06 -22.86
C THR A 4 -19.18 -20.18 -21.88
N ASP A 5 -18.16 -20.61 -21.14
CA ASP A 5 -18.25 -21.73 -20.20
C ASP A 5 -18.64 -21.28 -18.80
N TRP A 6 -18.82 -19.97 -18.60
CA TRP A 6 -19.52 -19.43 -17.43
C TRP A 6 -21.00 -19.87 -17.46
N PRO A 7 -21.57 -20.32 -16.33
CA PRO A 7 -21.01 -20.30 -14.97
C PRO A 7 -20.35 -21.62 -14.52
N GLY A 8 -20.15 -22.60 -15.40
CA GLY A 8 -19.83 -23.98 -15.02
C GLY A 8 -18.39 -24.27 -14.61
N ASN A 9 -17.48 -23.31 -14.72
CA ASN A 9 -16.05 -23.48 -14.42
C ASN A 9 -15.60 -22.54 -13.29
N ASN A 10 -15.62 -23.03 -12.06
CA ASN A 10 -15.20 -22.28 -10.88
C ASN A 10 -14.76 -23.20 -9.73
N TYR A 11 -13.93 -22.66 -8.84
CA TYR A 11 -13.66 -23.22 -7.52
C TYR A 11 -14.36 -22.41 -6.44
N ILE A 12 -14.60 -23.04 -5.30
CA ILE A 12 -15.16 -22.40 -4.11
C ILE A 12 -14.22 -22.69 -2.95
N GLY A 13 -13.71 -21.63 -2.33
CA GLY A 13 -12.89 -21.71 -1.13
C GLY A 13 -13.54 -20.96 0.02
N ARG A 14 -13.10 -21.24 1.25
CA ARG A 14 -13.34 -20.37 2.40
C ARG A 14 -12.17 -20.48 3.35
N ASP A 15 -11.90 -19.42 4.09
CA ASP A 15 -11.05 -19.57 5.25
C ASP A 15 -11.78 -20.38 6.33
N ARG A 16 -11.05 -21.31 6.95
CA ARG A 16 -11.54 -22.13 8.06
C ARG A 16 -11.23 -21.52 9.41
N THR A 17 -10.23 -20.63 9.50
CA THR A 17 -9.84 -19.96 10.74
C THR A 17 -10.68 -18.72 11.01
N ASP A 18 -11.06 -17.97 9.98
CA ASP A 18 -12.01 -16.87 10.10
C ASP A 18 -13.33 -17.15 9.34
N PRO A 19 -14.39 -17.60 10.03
CA PRO A 19 -15.68 -17.85 9.42
C PRO A 19 -16.38 -16.57 8.92
N SER A 20 -15.94 -15.37 9.33
CA SER A 20 -16.54 -14.10 8.90
C SER A 20 -16.28 -13.77 7.43
N THR A 21 -15.21 -14.34 6.85
CA THR A 21 -14.81 -14.09 5.46
C THR A 21 -15.77 -14.66 4.41
N GLY A 22 -16.57 -15.67 4.80
CA GLY A 22 -17.53 -16.34 3.93
C GLY A 22 -16.89 -17.19 2.81
N PHE A 23 -17.73 -17.68 1.89
CA PHE A 23 -17.25 -18.39 0.69
C PHE A 23 -16.73 -17.42 -0.36
N LYS A 24 -15.60 -17.77 -0.98
CA LYS A 24 -15.00 -17.08 -2.11
C LYS A 24 -15.13 -17.94 -3.37
N PHE A 25 -15.46 -17.30 -4.49
CA PHE A 25 -15.65 -17.95 -5.78
C PHE A 25 -14.51 -17.55 -6.72
N PHE A 26 -13.81 -18.53 -7.25
CA PHE A 26 -12.67 -18.33 -8.14
C PHE A 26 -13.03 -18.87 -9.52
N SER A 27 -12.93 -18.04 -10.54
CA SER A 27 -13.19 -18.51 -11.90
C SER A 27 -11.99 -19.32 -12.42
N TRP A 28 -12.27 -20.38 -13.17
CA TRP A 28 -11.27 -21.27 -13.76
C TRP A 28 -11.61 -21.49 -15.24
N ASP A 29 -10.61 -21.82 -16.08
CA ASP A 29 -10.84 -22.20 -17.49
C ASP A 29 -11.63 -21.12 -18.27
N ASN A 30 -11.06 -19.91 -18.30
CA ASN A 30 -11.67 -18.72 -18.92
C ASN A 30 -11.03 -18.33 -20.27
N GLU A 31 -10.36 -19.25 -20.94
CA GLU A 31 -9.74 -19.05 -22.25
C GLU A 31 -10.76 -18.71 -23.35
N HIS A 32 -12.05 -18.97 -23.08
CA HIS A 32 -13.18 -18.53 -23.89
C HIS A 32 -13.71 -17.12 -23.56
N GLY A 33 -12.99 -16.32 -22.75
CA GLY A 33 -13.41 -14.97 -22.34
C GLY A 33 -13.32 -13.89 -23.43
N MET A 34 -12.49 -14.08 -24.45
CA MET A 34 -12.26 -13.08 -25.52
C MET A 34 -12.39 -13.68 -26.94
N LYS A 35 -12.73 -14.96 -27.02
CA LYS A 35 -13.01 -15.71 -28.27
C LYS A 35 -14.37 -15.38 -28.90
N PRO A 36 -15.46 -15.20 -28.14
CA PRO A 36 -16.79 -14.91 -28.70
C PRO A 36 -16.92 -13.48 -29.22
N ALA A 37 -18.07 -13.19 -29.84
CA ALA A 37 -18.40 -11.82 -30.24
C ALA A 37 -18.36 -10.87 -29.02
N VAL A 38 -17.95 -9.62 -29.24
CA VAL A 38 -17.90 -8.59 -28.17
C VAL A 38 -19.26 -8.37 -27.50
N THR A 39 -20.36 -8.76 -28.17
CA THR A 39 -21.74 -8.71 -27.70
C THR A 39 -22.18 -9.92 -26.87
N GLU A 40 -21.33 -10.93 -26.68
CA GLU A 40 -21.66 -12.16 -25.95
C GLU A 40 -22.24 -11.82 -24.56
N ASN A 41 -23.35 -12.48 -24.22
CA ASN A 41 -24.09 -12.24 -23.00
C ASN A 41 -24.23 -13.52 -22.18
N ARG A 42 -23.37 -13.67 -21.17
CA ARG A 42 -23.41 -14.76 -20.18
C ARG A 42 -23.85 -14.29 -18.81
N THR A 43 -24.83 -13.39 -18.76
CA THR A 43 -25.43 -12.89 -17.52
C THR A 43 -26.83 -13.43 -17.25
N LEU A 44 -27.43 -14.09 -18.25
CA LEU A 44 -28.75 -14.73 -18.15
C LEU A 44 -28.65 -16.13 -17.52
N PRO A 45 -29.76 -16.67 -16.99
CA PRO A 45 -29.80 -18.02 -16.44
C PRO A 45 -29.27 -19.08 -17.40
N HIS A 46 -28.56 -20.06 -16.85
CA HIS A 46 -27.88 -21.11 -17.57
C HIS A 46 -28.26 -22.50 -17.02
N SER A 47 -28.14 -23.54 -17.83
CA SER A 47 -28.44 -24.93 -17.40
C SER A 47 -27.57 -25.40 -16.21
N ARG A 48 -26.41 -24.78 -16.04
CA ARG A 48 -25.44 -25.03 -14.95
C ARG A 48 -25.59 -24.08 -13.76
N ASP A 49 -26.74 -23.42 -13.59
CA ASP A 49 -26.94 -22.54 -12.43
C ASP A 49 -27.04 -23.33 -11.12
N HIS A 50 -27.56 -24.56 -11.15
CA HIS A 50 -27.84 -25.34 -9.95
C HIS A 50 -26.57 -25.81 -9.20
N ASP A 51 -25.43 -25.84 -9.88
CA ASP A 51 -24.11 -26.32 -9.44
C ASP A 51 -23.02 -25.24 -9.52
N SER A 52 -23.37 -23.96 -9.66
CA SER A 52 -22.41 -22.86 -9.83
C SER A 52 -22.75 -21.62 -8.98
N PRO A 53 -21.90 -20.57 -8.96
CA PRO A 53 -22.14 -19.38 -8.15
C PRO A 53 -23.44 -18.64 -8.54
N THR A 54 -23.91 -18.84 -9.79
CA THR A 54 -25.13 -18.18 -10.26
C THR A 54 -26.40 -18.70 -9.57
N LYS A 55 -26.34 -19.88 -8.93
CA LYS A 55 -27.40 -20.38 -8.02
C LYS A 55 -27.80 -19.37 -6.97
N PHE A 56 -26.82 -18.62 -6.46
CA PHE A 56 -27.01 -17.60 -5.43
C PHE A 56 -27.30 -16.24 -6.06
N HIS A 57 -26.54 -15.88 -7.10
CA HIS A 57 -26.69 -14.60 -7.76
C HIS A 57 -28.11 -14.37 -8.28
N HIS A 58 -28.72 -15.33 -9.00
CA HIS A 58 -30.03 -15.12 -9.62
C HIS A 58 -31.16 -14.85 -8.61
N PRO A 59 -31.33 -15.63 -7.52
CA PRO A 59 -32.28 -15.30 -6.46
C PRO A 59 -31.97 -13.98 -5.75
N LEU A 60 -30.68 -13.68 -5.49
CA LEU A 60 -30.29 -12.46 -4.78
C LEU A 60 -30.66 -11.17 -5.52
N ARG A 61 -30.83 -11.20 -6.85
CA ARG A 61 -31.31 -10.04 -7.62
C ARG A 61 -32.68 -9.52 -7.19
N SER A 62 -33.49 -10.34 -6.50
CA SER A 62 -34.77 -9.88 -5.94
C SER A 62 -34.59 -8.90 -4.78
N ASN A 63 -33.43 -8.93 -4.10
CA ASN A 63 -33.09 -8.06 -2.99
C ASN A 63 -32.54 -6.72 -3.51
N ALA A 64 -33.17 -5.60 -3.12
CA ALA A 64 -32.77 -4.27 -3.54
C ALA A 64 -31.35 -3.88 -3.07
N GLU A 65 -30.96 -4.24 -1.85
CA GLU A 65 -29.61 -3.99 -1.33
C GLU A 65 -28.56 -4.75 -2.12
N TYR A 66 -28.85 -5.99 -2.50
CA TYR A 66 -27.94 -6.77 -3.36
C TYR A 66 -27.74 -6.09 -4.72
N ARG A 67 -28.82 -5.61 -5.35
CA ARG A 67 -28.73 -4.91 -6.64
C ARG A 67 -27.90 -3.65 -6.53
N LEU A 68 -28.06 -2.87 -5.46
CA LEU A 68 -27.31 -1.64 -5.26
C LEU A 68 -25.83 -1.92 -4.98
N LEU A 69 -25.51 -2.86 -4.09
CA LEU A 69 -24.12 -3.28 -3.85
C LEU A 69 -23.45 -3.79 -5.14
N PHE A 70 -24.19 -4.56 -5.95
CA PHE A 70 -23.70 -5.01 -7.26
C PHE A 70 -23.40 -3.82 -8.19
N ALA A 71 -24.29 -2.82 -8.20
CA ALA A 71 -24.11 -1.59 -8.98
C ALA A 71 -22.89 -0.78 -8.52
N ASP A 72 -22.64 -0.70 -7.21
CA ASP A 72 -21.47 -0.01 -6.64
C ASP A 72 -20.17 -0.69 -7.09
N HIS A 73 -20.13 -2.03 -7.08
CA HIS A 73 -19.01 -2.80 -7.62
C HIS A 73 -18.80 -2.57 -9.12
N LEU A 74 -19.90 -2.50 -9.90
CA LEU A 74 -19.81 -2.14 -11.31
C LEU A 74 -19.30 -0.70 -11.48
N HIS A 75 -19.75 0.25 -10.69
CA HIS A 75 -19.30 1.64 -10.80
C HIS A 75 -17.80 1.76 -10.54
N ARG A 76 -17.32 1.19 -9.43
CA ARG A 76 -15.89 1.13 -9.09
C ARG A 76 -15.05 0.46 -10.19
N ALA A 77 -15.56 -0.56 -10.87
CA ALA A 77 -14.80 -1.30 -11.87
C ALA A 77 -14.84 -0.66 -13.27
N PHE A 78 -15.94 -0.02 -13.67
CA PHE A 78 -16.19 0.42 -15.05
C PHE A 78 -16.02 1.93 -15.28
N PHE A 79 -15.87 2.73 -14.22
CA PHE A 79 -15.75 4.19 -14.27
C PHE A 79 -14.48 4.65 -13.55
N ASN A 80 -14.13 5.93 -13.68
CA ASN A 80 -13.09 6.63 -12.92
C ASN A 80 -11.76 5.84 -12.84
N ASP A 81 -11.20 5.48 -14.00
CA ASP A 81 -9.98 4.67 -14.12
C ASP A 81 -10.05 3.29 -13.43
N GLY A 82 -11.25 2.75 -13.25
CA GLY A 82 -11.47 1.39 -12.80
C GLY A 82 -10.83 0.34 -13.72
N PRO A 83 -10.52 -0.86 -13.20
CA PRO A 83 -9.80 -1.91 -13.93
C PRO A 83 -10.50 -2.43 -15.18
N LEU A 84 -11.81 -2.21 -15.31
CA LEU A 84 -12.63 -2.60 -16.47
C LEU A 84 -13.01 -1.41 -17.35
N THR A 85 -12.42 -0.22 -17.14
CA THR A 85 -12.45 0.84 -18.16
C THR A 85 -11.72 0.36 -19.42
N PRO A 86 -12.12 0.82 -20.62
CA PRO A 86 -11.52 0.34 -21.87
C PRO A 86 -9.99 0.48 -21.94
N GLY A 87 -9.45 1.60 -21.44
CA GLY A 87 -8.01 1.86 -21.41
C GLY A 87 -7.28 0.90 -20.47
N ASN A 88 -7.70 0.79 -19.21
CA ASN A 88 -7.00 -0.01 -18.22
C ASN A 88 -7.13 -1.52 -18.47
N ALA A 89 -8.27 -1.98 -18.98
CA ALA A 89 -8.44 -3.36 -19.40
C ALA A 89 -7.51 -3.70 -20.58
N ALA A 90 -7.37 -2.81 -21.56
CA ALA A 90 -6.46 -2.99 -22.69
C ALA A 90 -4.98 -2.93 -22.25
N ALA A 91 -4.64 -2.02 -21.34
CA ALA A 91 -3.28 -1.88 -20.80
C ALA A 91 -2.85 -3.15 -20.06
N ARG A 92 -3.69 -3.69 -19.17
CA ARG A 92 -3.42 -4.95 -18.46
C ARG A 92 -3.27 -6.14 -19.42
N TRP A 93 -4.09 -6.20 -20.47
CA TRP A 93 -3.92 -7.22 -21.50
C TRP A 93 -2.58 -7.10 -22.22
N MET A 94 -2.17 -5.88 -22.58
CA MET A 94 -0.88 -5.63 -23.21
C MET A 94 0.29 -5.99 -22.30
N GLU A 95 0.22 -5.65 -21.01
CA GLU A 95 1.21 -6.01 -20.00
C GLU A 95 1.41 -7.52 -19.92
N ILE A 96 0.36 -8.27 -19.57
CA ILE A 96 0.40 -9.74 -19.41
C ILE A 96 0.86 -10.43 -20.70
N THR A 97 0.37 -9.97 -21.86
CA THR A 97 0.74 -10.59 -23.14
C THR A 97 2.13 -10.21 -23.64
N SER A 98 2.74 -9.14 -23.12
CA SER A 98 4.12 -8.79 -23.45
C SER A 98 5.10 -9.67 -22.70
N GLU A 99 4.81 -10.03 -21.45
CA GLU A 99 5.65 -10.93 -20.63
C GLU A 99 5.89 -12.29 -21.29
N ILE A 100 4.87 -12.83 -21.98
CA ILE A 100 4.96 -14.15 -22.62
C ILE A 100 5.44 -14.10 -24.08
N GLU A 101 5.63 -12.91 -24.67
CA GLU A 101 5.89 -12.76 -26.11
C GLU A 101 7.16 -13.49 -26.55
N GLU A 102 8.24 -13.38 -25.78
CA GLU A 102 9.51 -14.05 -26.07
C GLU A 102 9.36 -15.58 -25.99
N GLY A 103 8.68 -16.08 -24.95
CA GLY A 103 8.38 -17.50 -24.80
C GLY A 103 7.57 -18.05 -25.98
N LEU A 104 6.63 -17.27 -26.51
CA LEU A 104 5.82 -17.66 -27.66
C LEU A 104 6.61 -17.89 -28.94
N ILE A 105 7.82 -17.31 -29.09
CA ILE A 105 8.69 -17.57 -30.25
C ILE A 105 9.14 -19.04 -30.25
N ALA A 106 9.62 -19.53 -29.10
CA ALA A 106 10.05 -20.92 -28.96
C ALA A 106 8.88 -21.90 -29.12
N GLU A 107 7.73 -21.56 -28.54
CA GLU A 107 6.48 -22.32 -28.66
C GLU A 107 6.00 -22.40 -30.11
N SER A 108 6.05 -21.29 -30.84
CA SER A 108 5.72 -21.23 -32.28
C SER A 108 6.65 -22.10 -33.11
N ALA A 109 7.96 -22.10 -32.81
CA ALA A 109 8.92 -22.94 -33.52
C ALA A 109 8.74 -24.43 -33.22
N ARG A 110 8.32 -24.78 -32.00
CA ARG A 110 8.15 -26.17 -31.56
C ARG A 110 6.81 -26.77 -31.99
N TRP A 111 5.74 -25.98 -31.95
CA TRP A 111 4.35 -26.45 -32.04
C TRP A 111 3.48 -25.64 -33.00
N GLY A 112 3.99 -24.57 -33.62
CA GLY A 112 3.18 -23.69 -34.46
C GLY A 112 2.55 -24.41 -35.67
N ASP A 113 3.20 -25.45 -36.19
CA ASP A 113 2.74 -26.31 -37.29
C ASP A 113 1.93 -27.53 -36.82
N TYR A 114 1.61 -27.63 -35.53
CA TYR A 114 0.83 -28.76 -35.03
C TYR A 114 -0.55 -28.80 -35.72
N ARG A 115 -0.75 -29.85 -36.53
CA ARG A 115 -1.95 -30.08 -37.36
C ARG A 115 -2.21 -29.03 -38.45
N ARG A 116 -1.21 -28.24 -38.84
CA ARG A 116 -1.31 -27.28 -39.96
C ARG A 116 0.02 -27.16 -40.72
N ALA A 117 -0.04 -26.82 -42.01
CA ALA A 117 1.17 -26.73 -42.84
C ALA A 117 1.97 -25.43 -42.61
N GLU A 118 1.28 -24.31 -42.42
CA GLU A 118 1.89 -23.01 -42.12
C GLU A 118 1.89 -22.81 -40.61
N PRO A 119 3.03 -22.61 -39.93
CA PRO A 119 3.05 -22.48 -38.48
C PRO A 119 2.44 -21.16 -38.00
N TYR A 120 1.79 -21.17 -36.83
CA TYR A 120 1.51 -19.92 -36.11
C TYR A 120 2.81 -19.22 -35.74
N THR A 121 2.83 -17.90 -35.81
CA THR A 121 3.99 -17.08 -35.45
C THR A 121 3.60 -15.88 -34.59
N VAL A 122 4.58 -15.38 -33.82
CA VAL A 122 4.41 -14.16 -33.03
C VAL A 122 4.08 -12.96 -33.93
N GLU A 123 4.81 -12.79 -35.03
CA GLU A 123 4.62 -11.67 -35.96
C GLU A 123 3.36 -11.78 -36.83
N GLY A 124 3.05 -12.98 -37.32
CA GLY A 124 1.95 -13.21 -38.26
C GLY A 124 0.57 -13.37 -37.60
N ASP A 125 0.51 -13.84 -36.35
CA ASP A 125 -0.74 -14.23 -35.72
C ASP A 125 -0.96 -13.56 -34.36
N PHE A 126 -0.01 -13.72 -33.43
CA PHE A 126 -0.18 -13.24 -32.06
C PHE A 126 -0.24 -11.72 -31.96
N LYS A 127 0.75 -11.01 -32.52
CA LYS A 127 0.78 -9.54 -32.53
C LYS A 127 -0.44 -8.95 -33.24
N PRO A 128 -0.85 -9.44 -34.43
CA PRO A 128 -2.09 -8.98 -35.07
C PRO A 128 -3.35 -9.22 -34.23
N LEU A 129 -3.51 -10.41 -33.62
CA LEU A 129 -4.64 -10.69 -32.74
C LEU A 129 -4.67 -9.74 -31.53
N ARG A 130 -3.53 -9.59 -30.85
CA ARG A 130 -3.37 -8.68 -29.71
C ARG A 130 -3.77 -7.25 -30.09
N GLN A 131 -3.25 -6.72 -31.19
CA GLN A 131 -3.60 -5.38 -31.67
C GLN A 131 -5.07 -5.27 -32.09
N SER A 132 -5.64 -6.32 -32.69
CA SER A 132 -7.05 -6.35 -33.07
C SER A 132 -7.96 -6.24 -31.86
N LEU A 133 -7.68 -6.96 -30.78
CA LEU A 133 -8.46 -6.89 -29.53
C LEU A 133 -8.42 -5.49 -28.92
N VAL A 134 -7.24 -4.86 -28.88
CA VAL A 134 -7.08 -3.46 -28.41
C VAL A 134 -7.89 -2.48 -29.26
N ARG A 135 -7.95 -2.68 -30.58
CA ARG A 135 -8.67 -1.77 -31.49
C ARG A 135 -10.18 -2.01 -31.54
N THR A 136 -10.64 -3.23 -31.33
CA THR A 136 -12.02 -3.62 -31.68
C THR A 136 -12.83 -4.19 -30.53
N TRP A 137 -12.19 -4.81 -29.53
CA TRP A 137 -12.87 -5.51 -28.45
C TRP A 137 -12.91 -4.65 -27.18
N PHE A 138 -11.76 -4.23 -26.65
CA PHE A 138 -11.68 -3.44 -25.41
C PHE A 138 -12.44 -2.12 -25.45
N PRO A 139 -12.41 -1.33 -26.54
CA PRO A 139 -13.15 -0.07 -26.63
C PRO A 139 -14.68 -0.23 -26.49
N ARG A 140 -15.20 -1.43 -26.72
CA ARG A 140 -16.65 -1.70 -26.77
C ARG A 140 -17.13 -2.54 -25.60
N ARG A 141 -16.30 -3.46 -25.08
CA ARG A 141 -16.77 -4.48 -24.16
C ARG A 141 -17.35 -3.92 -22.87
N SER A 142 -16.69 -2.94 -22.26
CA SER A 142 -17.12 -2.37 -20.97
C SER A 142 -18.54 -1.80 -21.05
N ARG A 143 -18.82 -1.03 -22.10
CA ARG A 143 -20.16 -0.50 -22.37
C ARG A 143 -21.19 -1.61 -22.60
N VAL A 144 -20.86 -2.61 -23.43
CA VAL A 144 -21.76 -3.74 -23.70
C VAL A 144 -22.14 -4.47 -22.42
N VAL A 145 -21.18 -4.75 -21.54
CA VAL A 145 -21.44 -5.47 -20.28
C VAL A 145 -22.26 -4.62 -19.32
N LEU A 146 -21.98 -3.33 -19.22
CA LEU A 146 -22.75 -2.41 -18.40
C LEU A 146 -24.22 -2.33 -18.88
N ASP A 147 -24.43 -2.21 -20.20
CA ASP A 147 -25.77 -2.19 -20.80
C ASP A 147 -26.52 -3.51 -20.55
N GLN A 148 -25.83 -4.66 -20.57
CA GLN A 148 -26.42 -5.96 -20.21
C GLN A 148 -26.86 -6.02 -18.75
N PHE A 149 -26.10 -5.42 -17.82
CA PHE A 149 -26.48 -5.37 -16.40
C PHE A 149 -27.60 -4.36 -16.12
N ARG A 150 -27.59 -3.20 -16.78
CA ARG A 150 -28.71 -2.23 -16.76
C ARG A 150 -30.02 -2.86 -17.22
N ALA A 151 -30.00 -3.60 -18.33
CA ALA A 151 -31.18 -4.31 -18.84
C ALA A 151 -31.76 -5.35 -17.87
N GLN A 152 -31.01 -5.72 -16.82
CA GLN A 152 -31.43 -6.63 -15.75
C GLN A 152 -31.72 -5.93 -14.42
N GLY A 153 -31.72 -4.59 -14.39
CA GLY A 153 -31.90 -3.79 -13.17
C GLY A 153 -30.74 -3.92 -12.17
N LEU A 154 -29.56 -4.36 -12.61
CA LEU A 154 -28.37 -4.52 -11.74
C LEU A 154 -27.47 -3.29 -11.72
N TYR A 155 -27.88 -2.22 -12.39
CA TYR A 155 -27.24 -0.91 -12.33
C TYR A 155 -28.34 0.16 -12.49
N PRO A 156 -28.44 1.14 -11.58
CA PRO A 156 -29.49 2.17 -11.59
C PRO A 156 -29.51 3.02 -12.87
N ASP A 157 -30.68 3.54 -13.21
CA ASP A 157 -30.81 4.49 -14.31
C ASP A 157 -30.31 5.90 -13.90
N VAL A 158 -30.46 6.25 -12.61
CA VAL A 158 -29.91 7.48 -12.03
C VAL A 158 -28.37 7.45 -12.09
N ALA A 159 -27.79 8.44 -12.77
CA ALA A 159 -26.34 8.54 -12.90
C ALA A 159 -25.66 8.85 -11.57
N ALA A 160 -24.52 8.21 -11.32
CA ALA A 160 -23.71 8.51 -10.14
C ALA A 160 -23.10 9.93 -10.24
N PRO A 161 -22.93 10.64 -9.10
CA PRO A 161 -22.25 11.92 -9.08
C PRO A 161 -20.82 11.82 -9.63
N VAL A 162 -20.35 12.88 -10.29
CA VAL A 162 -18.99 13.02 -10.82
C VAL A 162 -18.25 14.08 -10.01
N PHE A 163 -17.04 13.74 -9.58
CA PHE A 163 -16.12 14.65 -8.91
C PHE A 163 -15.29 15.42 -9.95
N ALA A 164 -15.03 16.70 -9.70
CA ALA A 164 -14.17 17.53 -10.54
C ALA A 164 -12.73 16.97 -10.59
N GLU A 165 -12.24 16.51 -9.44
CA GLU A 165 -11.05 15.67 -9.32
C GLU A 165 -11.45 14.32 -8.70
N HIS A 166 -11.02 13.20 -9.27
CA HIS A 166 -11.33 11.88 -8.71
C HIS A 166 -10.23 11.42 -7.74
N GLY A 167 -10.24 12.02 -6.55
CA GLY A 167 -9.28 11.76 -5.49
C GLY A 167 -7.91 12.40 -5.72
N GLY A 168 -6.94 11.94 -4.95
CA GLY A 168 -5.56 12.40 -5.01
C GLY A 168 -5.19 13.44 -3.95
N SER A 169 -4.01 14.04 -4.11
CA SER A 169 -3.50 15.02 -3.15
C SER A 169 -4.01 16.43 -3.44
N VAL A 170 -4.54 17.09 -2.42
CA VAL A 170 -5.07 18.46 -2.49
C VAL A 170 -4.65 19.27 -1.26
N PRO A 171 -4.57 20.61 -1.34
CA PRO A 171 -4.33 21.43 -0.16
C PRO A 171 -5.52 21.44 0.79
N ALA A 172 -5.27 21.75 2.07
CA ALA A 172 -6.35 22.00 3.04
C ALA A 172 -7.24 23.16 2.59
N GLY A 173 -8.56 22.99 2.75
CA GLY A 173 -9.57 23.94 2.28
C GLY A 173 -9.94 23.81 0.80
N HIS A 174 -9.47 22.75 0.11
CA HIS A 174 -9.78 22.51 -1.31
C HIS A 174 -11.29 22.44 -1.53
N GLN A 175 -11.76 23.09 -2.60
CA GLN A 175 -13.16 23.14 -2.98
C GLN A 175 -13.43 22.08 -4.03
N LEU A 176 -13.92 20.90 -3.62
CA LEU A 176 -14.24 19.82 -4.52
C LEU A 176 -15.60 20.05 -5.19
N GLY A 177 -15.59 20.24 -6.51
CA GLY A 177 -16.79 20.29 -7.31
C GLY A 177 -17.42 18.90 -7.46
N VAL A 178 -18.73 18.80 -7.23
CA VAL A 178 -19.48 17.54 -7.40
C VAL A 178 -20.73 17.83 -8.21
N THR A 179 -20.95 17.06 -9.28
CA THR A 179 -22.07 17.29 -10.21
C THR A 179 -22.80 15.99 -10.52
N ALA A 180 -24.09 16.08 -10.79
CA ALA A 180 -24.89 14.98 -11.30
C ALA A 180 -25.87 15.56 -12.34
N PRO A 181 -26.22 14.79 -13.39
CA PRO A 181 -27.15 15.27 -14.41
C PRO A 181 -28.58 15.44 -13.88
N GLU A 182 -28.95 14.71 -12.83
CA GLU A 182 -30.27 14.73 -12.21
C GLU A 182 -30.21 14.27 -10.74
N GLY A 183 -31.27 14.54 -9.99
CA GLY A 183 -31.39 14.16 -8.58
C GLY A 183 -30.63 15.06 -7.62
N SER A 184 -30.85 14.84 -6.32
CA SER A 184 -30.10 15.48 -5.24
C SER A 184 -28.85 14.68 -4.91
N ILE A 185 -27.71 15.37 -4.75
CA ILE A 185 -26.42 14.74 -4.45
C ILE A 185 -26.23 14.69 -2.93
N HIS A 186 -25.97 13.49 -2.41
CA HIS A 186 -25.66 13.26 -1.00
C HIS A 186 -24.22 12.77 -0.91
N LEU A 187 -23.42 13.41 -0.06
CA LEU A 187 -21.98 13.19 0.03
C LEU A 187 -21.52 13.06 1.48
N THR A 188 -20.56 12.19 1.73
CA THR A 188 -19.85 12.07 3.01
C THR A 188 -18.35 12.20 2.77
N THR A 189 -17.61 12.69 3.77
CA THR A 189 -16.14 12.84 3.72
C THR A 189 -15.42 11.90 4.68
N ASP A 190 -16.16 11.17 5.52
CA ASP A 190 -15.67 10.27 6.56
C ASP A 190 -15.58 8.81 6.10
N GLY A 191 -15.89 8.52 4.84
CA GLY A 191 -15.90 7.18 4.27
C GLY A 191 -17.15 6.35 4.59
N SER A 192 -18.17 6.92 5.23
CA SER A 192 -19.47 6.26 5.40
C SER A 192 -20.32 6.38 4.12
N ASP A 193 -21.15 5.39 3.80
CA ASP A 193 -22.04 5.51 2.63
C ASP A 193 -23.10 6.62 2.87
N PRO A 194 -23.34 7.56 1.94
CA PRO A 194 -24.40 8.57 2.08
C PRO A 194 -25.82 8.00 2.19
N ARG A 195 -26.00 6.71 1.93
CA ARG A 195 -27.26 5.97 2.04
C ARG A 195 -27.14 4.85 3.07
N LEU A 196 -28.10 4.78 4.00
CA LEU A 196 -28.23 3.66 4.95
C LEU A 196 -28.87 2.42 4.29
N PRO A 197 -28.63 1.21 4.84
CA PRO A 197 -29.41 0.03 4.47
C PRO A 197 -30.90 0.31 4.59
N GLY A 198 -31.68 -0.03 3.56
CA GLY A 198 -33.10 0.29 3.47
C GLY A 198 -33.42 1.57 2.70
N GLY A 199 -32.44 2.41 2.39
CA GLY A 199 -32.59 3.53 1.45
C GLY A 199 -32.78 4.91 2.05
N GLU A 200 -32.76 5.02 3.38
CA GLU A 200 -32.75 6.32 4.07
C GLU A 200 -31.41 7.04 3.86
N VAL A 201 -31.45 8.37 3.90
CA VAL A 201 -30.25 9.20 3.86
C VAL A 201 -29.46 9.01 5.15
N ASN A 202 -28.15 8.81 5.03
CA ASN A 202 -27.25 8.78 6.18
C ASN A 202 -27.21 10.16 6.84
N PRO A 203 -27.44 10.31 8.17
CA PRO A 203 -27.35 11.59 8.86
C PRO A 203 -26.00 12.32 8.74
N ALA A 204 -24.91 11.59 8.45
CA ALA A 204 -23.60 12.18 8.17
C ALA A 204 -23.48 12.76 6.75
N ALA A 205 -24.46 12.49 5.87
CA ALA A 205 -24.44 12.96 4.49
C ALA A 205 -24.78 14.46 4.39
N ILE A 206 -23.96 15.15 3.63
CA ILE A 206 -24.11 16.54 3.22
C ILE A 206 -24.90 16.54 1.91
N LEU A 207 -26.00 17.30 1.88
CA LEU A 207 -26.73 17.58 0.64
C LEU A 207 -25.95 18.63 -0.16
N ILE A 208 -25.44 18.24 -1.32
CA ILE A 208 -24.69 19.13 -2.22
C ILE A 208 -25.69 19.83 -3.16
N GLY A 209 -25.68 21.16 -3.14
CA GLY A 209 -26.41 22.03 -4.05
C GLY A 209 -25.53 22.54 -5.20
N ASP A 210 -25.59 23.83 -5.52
CA ASP A 210 -24.75 24.47 -6.55
C ASP A 210 -23.31 24.78 -6.07
N GLU A 211 -22.97 24.44 -4.83
CA GLU A 211 -21.71 24.79 -4.16
C GLU A 211 -20.75 23.58 -4.07
N ALA A 212 -19.45 23.86 -4.02
CA ALA A 212 -18.42 22.85 -3.80
C ALA A 212 -18.37 22.40 -2.34
N VAL A 213 -17.81 21.21 -2.09
CA VAL A 213 -17.52 20.75 -0.72
C VAL A 213 -16.09 21.08 -0.32
N THR A 214 -15.91 21.71 0.83
CA THR A 214 -14.58 22.00 1.39
C THR A 214 -13.96 20.73 1.99
N LEU A 215 -12.75 20.39 1.56
CA LEU A 215 -11.96 19.30 2.14
C LEU A 215 -10.92 19.84 3.13
N GLU A 216 -11.17 19.61 4.43
CA GLU A 216 -10.29 20.08 5.52
C GLU A 216 -9.29 19.01 5.98
N SER A 217 -9.59 17.73 5.73
CA SER A 217 -8.77 16.59 6.16
C SER A 217 -8.82 15.45 5.14
N SER A 218 -7.80 14.59 5.16
CA SER A 218 -7.78 13.38 4.35
C SER A 218 -9.00 12.50 4.65
N GLY A 219 -9.53 11.86 3.62
CA GLY A 219 -10.81 11.19 3.73
C GLY A 219 -11.18 10.44 2.47
N LYS A 220 -11.98 9.39 2.64
CA LYS A 220 -12.68 8.79 1.51
C LYS A 220 -13.97 9.56 1.30
N VAL A 221 -14.04 10.32 0.21
CA VAL A 221 -15.24 11.03 -0.19
C VAL A 221 -16.14 10.04 -0.92
N MET A 222 -17.39 9.94 -0.50
CA MET A 222 -18.39 9.06 -1.09
C MET A 222 -19.62 9.86 -1.47
N ALA A 223 -20.20 9.62 -2.65
CA ALA A 223 -21.36 10.36 -3.12
C ALA A 223 -22.35 9.49 -3.90
N ARG A 224 -23.64 9.78 -3.70
CA ARG A 224 -24.75 9.23 -4.48
C ARG A 224 -25.72 10.32 -4.90
N ALA A 225 -26.39 10.13 -6.03
CA ALA A 225 -27.54 10.93 -6.43
C ALA A 225 -28.83 10.19 -6.06
N LEU A 226 -29.86 10.94 -5.65
CA LEU A 226 -31.21 10.43 -5.40
C LEU A 226 -32.20 11.15 -6.32
N SER A 227 -32.86 10.41 -7.20
CA SER A 227 -33.88 10.95 -8.12
C SER A 227 -35.10 10.05 -8.12
N ASP A 228 -36.30 10.61 -7.95
CA ASP A 228 -37.58 9.88 -7.96
C ASP A 228 -37.62 8.61 -7.08
N GLY A 229 -36.90 8.62 -5.95
CA GLY A 229 -36.81 7.50 -5.01
C GLY A 229 -35.81 6.40 -5.40
N GLU A 230 -35.09 6.56 -6.51
CA GLU A 230 -34.00 5.68 -6.93
C GLU A 230 -32.63 6.31 -6.61
N TRP A 231 -31.77 5.51 -5.98
CA TRP A 231 -30.39 5.88 -5.69
C TRP A 231 -29.48 5.47 -6.84
N SER A 232 -28.54 6.34 -7.21
CA SER A 232 -27.44 5.97 -8.10
C SER A 232 -26.51 4.93 -7.47
N ALA A 233 -25.66 4.33 -8.30
CA ALA A 233 -24.46 3.66 -7.80
C ALA A 233 -23.55 4.65 -7.03
N LEU A 234 -22.70 4.11 -6.16
CA LEU A 234 -21.76 4.87 -5.34
C LEU A 234 -20.57 5.33 -6.19
N ASN A 235 -20.31 6.63 -6.20
CA ASN A 235 -18.99 7.14 -6.56
C ASN A 235 -18.18 7.39 -5.29
N GLU A 236 -16.91 7.03 -5.31
CA GLU A 236 -16.01 7.18 -4.17
C GLU A 236 -14.58 7.48 -4.63
N ALA A 237 -13.86 8.29 -3.86
CA ALA A 237 -12.44 8.59 -4.10
C ALA A 237 -11.72 8.93 -2.79
N LEU A 238 -10.44 8.59 -2.71
CA LEU A 238 -9.57 8.94 -1.58
C LEU A 238 -8.91 10.30 -1.85
N PHE A 239 -9.06 11.25 -0.93
CA PHE A 239 -8.35 12.52 -0.96
C PHE A 239 -7.32 12.57 0.16
N VAL A 240 -6.10 12.96 -0.19
CA VAL A 240 -4.98 13.17 0.73
C VAL A 240 -4.79 14.67 0.89
N VAL A 241 -5.21 15.22 2.04
CA VAL A 241 -5.26 16.66 2.27
C VAL A 241 -4.04 17.13 3.05
N GLY A 242 -3.30 18.09 2.49
CA GLY A 242 -2.11 18.66 3.14
C GLY A 242 -0.81 18.28 2.42
N THR A 243 0.24 17.96 3.18
CA THR A 243 1.56 17.61 2.62
C THR A 243 1.71 16.08 2.59
N PRO A 244 1.54 15.40 1.45
CA PRO A 244 1.68 13.95 1.38
C PRO A 244 3.11 13.50 1.69
N ALA A 245 3.25 12.33 2.31
CA ALA A 245 4.54 11.69 2.54
C ALA A 245 5.28 11.40 1.23
N THR A 246 6.58 11.70 1.23
CA THR A 246 7.49 11.41 0.11
C THR A 246 8.83 10.92 0.66
N ALA A 247 9.69 10.48 -0.25
CA ALA A 247 11.09 10.15 0.05
C ALA A 247 11.87 11.33 0.67
N ASP A 248 11.43 12.57 0.52
CA ASP A 248 12.12 13.72 1.15
C ASP A 248 11.70 13.94 2.60
N HIS A 249 10.62 13.30 3.05
CA HIS A 249 10.03 13.56 4.36
C HIS A 249 10.38 12.49 5.40
N LEU A 250 10.26 11.23 5.01
CA LEU A 250 10.27 10.11 5.95
C LEU A 250 11.57 9.30 5.87
N VAL A 251 12.01 8.78 7.01
CA VAL A 251 13.03 7.74 7.12
C VAL A 251 12.49 6.61 8.01
N ILE A 252 12.94 5.39 7.76
CA ILE A 252 12.88 4.33 8.77
C ILE A 252 14.06 4.57 9.70
N SER A 253 13.79 4.86 10.96
CA SER A 253 14.81 5.27 11.95
C SER A 253 15.31 4.13 12.82
N GLU A 254 14.49 3.10 13.02
CA GLU A 254 14.81 1.98 13.90
C GLU A 254 14.03 0.73 13.52
N LEU A 255 14.67 -0.43 13.66
CA LEU A 255 14.11 -1.77 13.44
C LEU A 255 14.50 -2.66 14.62
N LEU A 256 13.54 -3.16 15.39
CA LEU A 256 13.77 -4.24 16.35
C LEU A 256 13.29 -5.54 15.72
N TYR A 257 14.18 -6.26 15.04
CA TYR A 257 13.86 -7.47 14.27
C TYR A 257 14.18 -8.79 15.01
N LYS A 258 14.83 -8.70 16.18
CA LYS A 258 15.20 -9.88 17.00
C LYS A 258 15.22 -9.57 18.51
N PRO A 259 14.08 -9.19 19.10
CA PRO A 259 13.98 -8.87 20.53
C PRO A 259 14.29 -10.07 21.45
N LEU A 260 14.87 -9.81 22.64
CA LEU A 260 15.11 -10.85 23.67
C LEU A 260 13.81 -11.44 24.25
N GLY A 261 12.72 -10.67 24.26
CA GLY A 261 11.41 -11.07 24.77
C GLY A 261 10.56 -11.89 23.80
N GLY A 262 11.04 -12.15 22.58
CA GLY A 262 10.32 -12.87 21.52
C GLY A 262 9.68 -11.94 20.48
N GLY A 263 9.36 -12.50 19.30
CA GLY A 263 8.92 -11.79 18.10
C GLY A 263 7.76 -10.81 18.31
N ASP A 264 6.87 -11.08 19.28
CA ASP A 264 5.78 -10.19 19.68
C ASP A 264 6.22 -8.74 20.02
N LEU A 265 7.49 -8.51 20.32
CA LEU A 265 8.07 -7.18 20.60
C LEU A 265 8.69 -6.49 19.37
N GLU A 266 8.65 -7.12 18.20
CA GLU A 266 9.20 -6.55 16.98
C GLU A 266 8.51 -5.25 16.59
N PHE A 267 9.29 -4.29 16.08
CA PHE A 267 8.75 -3.03 15.60
C PHE A 267 9.58 -2.40 14.49
N VAL A 268 8.91 -1.57 13.70
CA VAL A 268 9.50 -0.65 12.73
C VAL A 268 9.12 0.77 13.11
N GLU A 269 10.11 1.66 13.18
CA GLU A 269 9.91 3.07 13.49
C GLU A 269 10.12 3.96 12.26
N ILE A 270 9.16 4.85 12.03
CA ILE A 270 9.19 5.84 10.95
C ILE A 270 9.31 7.23 11.56
N MET A 271 10.27 8.03 11.12
CA MET A 271 10.46 9.42 11.57
C MET A 271 10.17 10.43 10.45
N ASN A 272 9.41 11.48 10.77
CA ASN A 272 9.33 12.66 9.93
C ASN A 272 10.55 13.57 10.15
N THR A 273 11.43 13.62 9.17
CA THR A 273 12.68 14.41 9.19
C THR A 273 12.52 15.80 8.58
N SER A 274 11.34 16.11 8.05
CA SER A 274 11.05 17.40 7.45
C SER A 274 10.69 18.47 8.48
N ALA A 275 10.71 19.73 8.07
CA ALA A 275 10.30 20.87 8.89
C ALA A 275 8.79 21.16 8.85
N ARG A 276 7.98 20.26 8.29
CA ARG A 276 6.52 20.41 8.19
C ARG A 276 5.80 19.17 8.70
N GLN A 277 4.54 19.31 9.06
CA GLN A 277 3.67 18.16 9.28
C GLN A 277 3.46 17.43 7.95
N VAL A 278 3.52 16.10 7.99
CA VAL A 278 3.41 15.22 6.83
C VAL A 278 2.24 14.28 7.04
N GLU A 279 1.53 14.02 5.94
CA GLU A 279 0.33 13.21 5.86
C GLU A 279 0.71 11.80 5.37
N LEU A 280 0.29 10.78 6.12
CA LEU A 280 0.66 9.38 5.91
C LEU A 280 -0.53 8.49 5.46
N THR A 281 -1.71 9.03 5.16
CA THR A 281 -2.86 8.26 4.64
C THR A 281 -2.42 7.36 3.51
N GLY A 282 -2.62 6.05 3.65
CA GLY A 282 -2.33 5.09 2.59
C GLY A 282 -0.83 4.85 2.35
N VAL A 283 0.07 5.48 3.11
CA VAL A 283 1.47 5.04 3.19
C VAL A 283 1.47 3.59 3.69
N ARG A 284 2.24 2.71 3.04
CA ARG A 284 2.22 1.29 3.37
C ARG A 284 3.56 0.63 3.18
N PHE A 285 3.79 -0.41 3.97
CA PHE A 285 4.87 -1.35 3.71
C PHE A 285 4.48 -2.22 2.52
N SER A 286 5.35 -2.28 1.52
CA SER A 286 5.19 -3.08 0.30
C SER A 286 6.15 -4.28 0.24
N ALA A 287 7.05 -4.39 1.21
CA ALA A 287 7.92 -5.54 1.43
C ALA A 287 8.31 -5.61 2.92
N GLY A 288 8.50 -6.85 3.39
CA GLY A 288 8.80 -7.24 4.75
C GLY A 288 7.55 -7.50 5.59
N ILE A 289 6.98 -6.44 6.16
CA ILE A 289 5.72 -6.51 6.93
C ILE A 289 4.52 -6.01 6.12
N GLU A 290 3.31 -6.42 6.52
CA GLU A 290 2.05 -5.88 6.00
C GLU A 290 1.45 -4.85 6.95
N PHE A 291 1.52 -3.56 6.58
CA PHE A 291 0.85 -2.48 7.30
C PHE A 291 0.54 -1.30 6.38
N THR A 292 -0.60 -0.65 6.59
CA THR A 292 -1.00 0.60 5.91
C THR A 292 -1.45 1.61 6.94
N PHE A 293 -0.86 2.80 6.92
CA PHE A 293 -1.23 3.89 7.80
C PHE A 293 -2.69 4.33 7.57
N PRO A 294 -3.47 4.54 8.65
CA PRO A 294 -4.88 4.88 8.53
C PRO A 294 -5.08 6.27 7.94
N VAL A 295 -6.30 6.50 7.44
CA VAL A 295 -6.68 7.81 6.89
C VAL A 295 -6.57 8.88 7.97
N GLY A 296 -5.94 10.01 7.63
CA GLY A 296 -5.73 11.16 8.51
C GLY A 296 -4.54 11.02 9.46
N TYR A 297 -3.73 9.96 9.35
CA TYR A 297 -2.51 9.84 10.15
C TYR A 297 -1.49 10.90 9.73
N THR A 298 -0.94 11.64 10.70
CA THR A 298 0.02 12.72 10.43
C THR A 298 1.19 12.67 11.40
N LEU A 299 2.36 13.08 10.93
CA LEU A 299 3.55 13.27 11.77
C LEU A 299 4.02 14.71 11.68
N SER A 300 4.14 15.39 12.82
CA SER A 300 4.78 16.71 12.94
C SER A 300 6.30 16.59 12.78
N PRO A 301 7.03 17.70 12.59
CA PRO A 301 8.49 17.69 12.48
C PRO A 301 9.16 16.95 13.64
N GLY A 302 9.99 15.96 13.33
CA GLY A 302 10.71 15.15 14.31
C GLY A 302 9.89 14.09 15.02
N GLN A 303 8.56 14.02 14.82
CA GLN A 303 7.74 12.96 15.38
C GLN A 303 8.03 11.61 14.72
N ARG A 304 7.80 10.55 15.50
CA ARG A 304 8.02 9.16 15.16
C ARG A 304 6.72 8.38 15.28
N ALA A 305 6.51 7.41 14.40
CA ALA A 305 5.42 6.46 14.46
C ALA A 305 6.00 5.05 14.64
N LEU A 306 5.41 4.29 15.56
CA LEU A 306 5.76 2.88 15.77
C LEU A 306 4.73 1.98 15.09
N VAL A 307 5.19 1.03 14.31
CA VAL A 307 4.39 -0.09 13.80
C VAL A 307 4.94 -1.35 14.44
N VAL A 308 4.10 -2.06 15.19
CA VAL A 308 4.52 -3.15 16.10
C VAL A 308 3.90 -4.47 15.67
N ASP A 309 4.49 -5.60 16.07
CA ASP A 309 3.86 -6.91 15.82
C ASP A 309 2.64 -7.11 16.73
N ASN A 310 2.85 -7.01 18.05
CA ASN A 310 1.81 -7.15 19.05
C ASN A 310 1.77 -5.94 19.99
N ARG A 311 0.71 -5.14 19.90
CA ARG A 311 0.55 -3.93 20.72
C ARG A 311 0.51 -4.23 22.20
N ALA A 312 -0.19 -5.27 22.61
CA ALA A 312 -0.34 -5.59 24.03
C ALA A 312 1.00 -6.03 24.65
N ALA A 313 1.81 -6.80 23.93
CA ALA A 313 3.16 -7.18 24.35
C ALA A 313 4.09 -5.97 24.37
N PHE A 314 4.07 -5.16 23.30
CA PHE A 314 4.86 -3.95 23.19
C PHE A 314 4.58 -2.96 24.32
N GLU A 315 3.30 -2.65 24.60
CA GLU A 315 2.91 -1.73 25.67
C GLU A 315 3.25 -2.28 27.07
N ALA A 316 3.33 -3.60 27.23
CA ALA A 316 3.75 -4.23 28.48
C ALA A 316 5.26 -4.08 28.75
N GLU A 317 6.08 -4.10 27.70
CA GLU A 317 7.54 -3.94 27.81
C GLU A 317 7.97 -2.47 27.82
N PHE A 318 7.47 -1.67 26.88
CA PHE A 318 7.91 -0.29 26.63
C PHE A 318 6.98 0.79 27.21
N GLY A 319 5.81 0.40 27.72
CA GLY A 319 4.79 1.29 28.27
C GLY A 319 3.72 1.73 27.25
N SER A 320 2.57 2.18 27.77
CA SER A 320 1.39 2.53 26.97
C SER A 320 1.32 3.98 26.47
N ASP A 321 2.32 4.80 26.80
CA ASP A 321 2.33 6.24 26.48
C ASP A 321 2.96 6.54 25.11
N LEU A 322 3.52 5.53 24.43
CA LEU A 322 4.18 5.69 23.14
C LEU A 322 3.16 5.68 21.98
N GLU A 323 3.41 6.50 20.96
CA GLU A 323 2.53 6.61 19.80
C GLU A 323 2.73 5.42 18.84
N VAL A 324 1.90 4.39 19.02
CA VAL A 324 1.85 3.24 18.12
C VAL A 324 0.78 3.47 17.05
N ALA A 325 1.19 3.53 15.79
CA ALA A 325 0.32 3.72 14.63
C ALA A 325 -0.59 2.51 14.36
N GLY A 326 -0.13 1.30 14.67
CA GLY A 326 -0.91 0.07 14.53
C GLY A 326 -0.07 -1.20 14.61
N GLU A 327 -0.76 -2.34 14.52
CA GLU A 327 -0.14 -3.66 14.44
C GLU A 327 0.07 -4.04 12.98
N PHE A 328 1.24 -4.59 12.65
CA PHE A 328 1.49 -5.17 11.33
C PHE A 328 1.09 -6.66 11.31
N SER A 329 1.10 -7.26 10.12
CA SER A 329 1.02 -8.72 9.96
C SER A 329 2.25 -9.24 9.21
N GLY A 330 2.58 -10.52 9.43
CA GLY A 330 3.90 -11.07 9.08
C GLY A 330 4.86 -10.92 10.26
N ASP A 331 6.12 -11.30 10.05
CA ASP A 331 7.18 -11.19 11.05
C ASP A 331 8.41 -10.58 10.37
N LEU A 332 9.26 -9.89 11.12
CA LEU A 332 10.57 -9.48 10.61
C LEU A 332 11.50 -10.71 10.54
N ASP A 333 12.26 -10.85 9.45
CA ASP A 333 13.21 -11.95 9.31
C ASP A 333 14.45 -11.70 10.17
N ASN A 334 14.66 -12.61 11.13
CA ASN A 334 15.82 -12.63 12.01
C ASN A 334 17.17 -12.70 11.26
N GLY A 335 17.19 -13.20 10.02
CA GLY A 335 18.39 -13.26 9.17
C GLY A 335 18.56 -12.07 8.22
N GLY A 336 17.64 -11.10 8.24
CA GLY A 336 17.61 -9.98 7.31
C GLY A 336 16.65 -10.16 6.14
N GLU A 337 16.19 -9.04 5.61
CA GLU A 337 15.18 -8.98 4.56
C GLU A 337 15.17 -7.61 3.87
N THR A 338 14.30 -7.45 2.88
CA THR A 338 14.02 -6.14 2.26
C THR A 338 12.80 -5.50 2.89
N ILE A 339 13.00 -4.31 3.46
CA ILE A 339 11.92 -3.42 3.89
C ILE A 339 11.65 -2.42 2.78
N ALA A 340 10.39 -2.22 2.42
CA ALA A 340 9.99 -1.18 1.46
C ALA A 340 8.74 -0.44 1.93
N LEU A 341 8.80 0.89 1.87
CA LEU A 341 7.72 1.81 2.21
C LEU A 341 7.31 2.58 0.96
N THR A 342 6.01 2.60 0.65
CA THR A 342 5.43 3.31 -0.50
C THR A 342 4.40 4.34 -0.05
N ALA A 343 4.29 5.43 -0.80
CA ALA A 343 3.27 6.46 -0.62
C ALA A 343 1.89 5.97 -1.07
N TRP A 344 0.86 6.79 -0.83
CA TRP A 344 -0.54 6.50 -1.16
C TRP A 344 -0.80 6.22 -2.64
N ASP A 345 0.02 6.79 -3.53
CA ASP A 345 -0.03 6.62 -4.98
C ASP A 345 0.89 5.50 -5.51
N GLY A 346 1.57 4.79 -4.61
CA GLY A 346 2.53 3.73 -4.93
C GLY A 346 3.95 4.23 -5.21
N ALA A 347 4.24 5.53 -5.11
CA ALA A 347 5.61 6.03 -5.23
C ALA A 347 6.49 5.49 -4.10
N LEU A 348 7.72 5.08 -4.42
CA LEU A 348 8.66 4.56 -3.43
C LEU A 348 9.13 5.68 -2.49
N ILE A 349 8.95 5.48 -1.18
CA ILE A 349 9.49 6.37 -0.14
C ILE A 349 10.87 5.87 0.29
N ARG A 350 10.97 4.60 0.67
CA ARG A 350 12.22 3.93 1.07
C ARG A 350 12.20 2.48 0.65
N SER A 351 13.36 1.94 0.26
CA SER A 351 13.58 0.50 0.20
C SER A 351 15.05 0.20 0.43
N PHE A 352 15.33 -0.77 1.29
CA PHE A 352 16.67 -1.27 1.56
C PHE A 352 16.58 -2.71 2.08
N GLY A 353 17.63 -3.48 1.82
CA GLY A 353 17.83 -4.77 2.48
C GLY A 353 18.74 -4.58 3.69
N PHE A 354 18.45 -5.24 4.81
CA PHE A 354 19.37 -5.38 5.93
C PHE A 354 19.76 -6.85 6.12
N GLU A 355 20.89 -7.11 6.78
CA GLU A 355 21.36 -8.46 7.12
C GLU A 355 21.75 -8.52 8.59
N ASP A 356 21.87 -9.73 9.14
CA ASP A 356 22.29 -10.02 10.51
C ASP A 356 23.81 -10.23 10.66
N THR A 357 24.57 -10.02 9.58
CA THR A 357 26.03 -10.19 9.53
C THR A 357 26.73 -8.99 8.92
N LEU A 358 28.04 -8.87 9.19
CA LEU A 358 28.88 -7.82 8.61
C LEU A 358 28.73 -7.78 7.07
N PRO A 359 28.59 -6.58 6.46
CA PRO A 359 28.88 -5.25 7.03
C PRO A 359 27.78 -4.62 7.90
N TRP A 360 26.62 -5.24 8.06
CA TRP A 360 25.58 -4.75 8.97
C TRP A 360 25.98 -5.00 10.44
N PRO A 361 25.51 -4.17 11.39
CA PRO A 361 25.75 -4.40 12.80
C PRO A 361 25.26 -5.79 13.24
N GLU A 362 26.12 -6.59 13.87
CA GLU A 362 25.76 -7.93 14.38
C GLU A 362 25.07 -7.88 15.77
N GLY A 363 25.17 -6.75 16.48
CA GLY A 363 24.60 -6.59 17.82
C GLY A 363 23.08 -6.82 17.92
N PRO A 364 22.28 -6.38 16.93
CA PRO A 364 20.86 -6.68 16.89
C PRO A 364 20.54 -8.19 16.79
N ASP A 365 21.44 -9.02 16.26
CA ASP A 365 21.21 -10.46 16.10
C ASP A 365 21.40 -11.28 17.41
N ARG A 366 22.13 -10.76 18.41
CA ARG A 366 22.64 -11.58 19.52
C ARG A 366 22.36 -11.08 20.93
N SER A 367 22.03 -9.80 21.09
CA SER A 367 21.74 -9.20 22.40
C SER A 367 20.39 -8.48 22.46
N GLY A 368 19.58 -8.58 21.40
CA GLY A 368 18.26 -7.95 21.27
C GLY A 368 18.28 -6.44 21.21
N HIS A 369 19.37 -5.87 20.70
CA HIS A 369 19.41 -4.47 20.31
C HIS A 369 18.61 -4.28 19.02
N SER A 370 18.16 -3.06 18.79
CA SER A 370 17.59 -2.65 17.51
C SER A 370 18.66 -2.19 16.53
N LEU A 371 18.38 -2.30 15.24
CA LEU A 371 19.13 -1.66 14.17
C LEU A 371 18.68 -0.20 14.04
N THR A 372 19.56 0.74 14.40
CA THR A 372 19.25 2.16 14.52
C THR A 372 19.99 2.99 13.47
N LEU A 373 19.26 3.88 12.79
CA LEU A 373 19.83 4.78 11.79
C LEU A 373 20.62 5.91 12.45
N ILE A 374 21.85 6.12 12.00
CA ILE A 374 22.73 7.18 12.50
C ILE A 374 22.27 8.53 11.93
N ALA A 375 22.06 9.51 12.82
CA ALA A 375 21.69 10.88 12.44
C ALA A 375 20.51 10.97 11.44
N PRO A 376 19.33 10.38 11.74
CA PRO A 376 18.21 10.24 10.81
C PRO A 376 17.74 11.58 10.22
N GLN A 377 17.89 12.69 10.96
CA GLN A 377 17.61 14.06 10.51
C GLN A 377 18.41 14.49 9.27
N THR A 378 19.55 13.85 9.00
CA THR A 378 20.37 14.12 7.82
C THR A 378 19.92 13.33 6.58
N ARG A 379 18.96 12.41 6.76
CA ARG A 379 18.44 11.49 5.72
C ARG A 379 19.58 10.74 5.01
N PRO A 380 20.42 9.98 5.76
CA PRO A 380 21.49 9.20 5.17
C PRO A 380 20.93 8.08 4.27
N ASP A 381 21.80 7.48 3.44
CA ASP A 381 21.44 6.37 2.58
C ASP A 381 21.20 5.10 3.40
N HIS A 382 19.94 4.63 3.42
CA HIS A 382 19.50 3.41 4.10
C HIS A 382 20.18 2.14 3.57
N THR A 383 20.70 2.16 2.34
CA THR A 383 21.34 0.98 1.73
C THR A 383 22.80 0.81 2.13
N ASP A 384 23.39 1.82 2.80
CA ASP A 384 24.76 1.77 3.30
C ASP A 384 24.78 1.31 4.76
N PRO A 385 25.31 0.11 5.07
CA PRO A 385 25.41 -0.42 6.43
C PRO A 385 26.17 0.51 7.39
N ALA A 386 27.07 1.36 6.89
CA ALA A 386 27.83 2.31 7.72
C ALA A 386 26.97 3.43 8.32
N HIS A 387 25.74 3.62 7.83
CA HIS A 387 24.77 4.53 8.42
C HIS A 387 23.89 3.88 9.49
N TRP A 388 24.15 2.62 9.83
CA TRP A 388 23.40 1.88 10.84
C TRP A 388 24.31 1.44 11.98
N ARG A 389 23.73 1.34 13.17
CA ARG A 389 24.40 0.83 14.36
C ARG A 389 23.43 0.02 15.22
N SER A 390 23.95 -0.78 16.14
CA SER A 390 23.17 -1.27 17.27
C SER A 390 22.75 -0.08 18.14
N SER A 391 21.53 -0.08 18.65
CA SER A 391 21.12 0.85 19.71
C SER A 391 21.96 0.69 20.98
N LEU A 392 21.96 1.71 21.84
CA LEU A 392 22.69 1.67 23.13
C LEU A 392 22.19 0.59 24.09
N GLU A 393 20.89 0.32 24.13
CA GLU A 393 20.26 -0.63 25.06
C GLU A 393 19.49 -1.73 24.30
N PRO A 394 19.42 -2.97 24.84
CA PRO A 394 18.49 -3.98 24.36
C PRO A 394 17.05 -3.45 24.33
N GLY A 395 16.30 -3.79 23.29
CA GLY A 395 14.95 -3.27 23.06
C GLY A 395 14.92 -1.89 22.37
N GLY A 396 16.07 -1.24 22.21
CA GLY A 396 16.17 0.00 21.43
C GLY A 396 15.72 1.25 22.17
N SER A 397 15.31 2.26 21.41
CA SER A 397 14.84 3.55 21.92
C SER A 397 13.55 4.00 21.23
N PRO A 398 12.47 3.18 21.28
CA PRO A 398 11.24 3.46 20.55
C PRO A 398 10.64 4.82 20.91
N ALA A 399 10.22 5.54 19.88
CA ALA A 399 9.73 6.93 19.89
C ALA A 399 10.74 7.97 20.41
N ALA A 400 12.02 7.62 20.60
CA ALA A 400 13.04 8.48 21.16
C ALA A 400 14.32 8.53 20.29
N THR A 401 15.31 9.29 20.74
CA THR A 401 16.63 9.28 20.12
C THR A 401 17.59 8.46 20.97
N ASP A 402 18.28 7.54 20.30
CA ASP A 402 19.42 6.79 20.81
C ASP A 402 20.74 7.62 20.75
N ALA A 403 20.68 8.87 20.28
CA ALA A 403 21.85 9.73 20.21
C ALA A 403 22.27 10.16 21.63
N SER A 404 23.48 9.81 22.02
CA SER A 404 24.20 10.48 23.10
C SER A 404 24.88 11.74 22.52
N ALA A 405 24.88 12.84 23.27
CA ALA A 405 25.62 14.05 22.91
C ALA A 405 26.90 14.15 23.74
N PHE A 406 28.04 14.39 23.09
CA PHE A 406 29.26 14.79 23.79
C PHE A 406 29.09 16.20 24.35
N SER A 407 29.43 16.40 25.61
CA SER A 407 29.44 17.71 26.27
C SER A 407 30.77 17.89 26.99
N GLY A 408 31.58 18.84 26.52
CA GLY A 408 32.90 19.12 27.09
C GLY A 408 33.83 19.76 26.07
N ASP A 409 35.08 20.01 26.46
CA ASP A 409 36.15 20.27 25.50
C ASP A 409 36.57 18.93 24.89
N PRO A 410 36.42 18.72 23.57
CA PRO A 410 36.77 17.45 22.94
C PRO A 410 38.27 17.10 23.02
N PHE A 411 39.11 18.05 23.43
CA PHE A 411 40.56 17.90 23.60
C PHE A 411 41.02 17.96 25.06
N ALA A 412 40.10 17.95 26.03
CA ALA A 412 40.49 17.74 27.42
C ALA A 412 41.12 16.35 27.60
N ASP A 413 42.03 16.26 28.55
CA ASP A 413 42.73 15.06 29.03
C ASP A 413 42.84 15.28 30.55
N ASP A 414 41.69 15.28 31.21
CA ASP A 414 41.49 15.71 32.60
C ASP A 414 42.10 14.68 33.58
N ASP A 415 42.31 13.44 33.15
CA ASP A 415 42.99 12.39 33.92
C ASP A 415 44.45 12.14 33.52
N HIS A 416 44.93 12.83 32.47
CA HIS A 416 46.31 12.86 32.01
C HIS A 416 46.84 11.49 31.56
N ASP A 417 45.96 10.61 31.06
CA ASP A 417 46.34 9.30 30.54
C ASP A 417 46.74 9.33 29.05
N GLY A 418 46.52 10.47 28.38
CA GLY A 418 46.89 10.71 26.99
C GLY A 418 45.77 10.43 25.98
N HIS A 419 44.57 10.09 26.44
CA HIS A 419 43.36 10.04 25.63
C HIS A 419 42.56 11.34 25.77
N PHE A 420 41.99 11.84 24.67
CA PHE A 420 41.17 13.05 24.72
C PHE A 420 39.71 12.71 25.04
N ALA A 421 39.02 13.59 25.74
CA ALA A 421 37.63 13.43 26.17
C ALA A 421 36.64 12.98 25.08
N LEU A 422 36.78 13.47 23.84
CA LEU A 422 35.91 13.02 22.73
C LEU A 422 36.21 11.58 22.31
N MET A 423 37.48 11.17 22.38
CA MET A 423 37.88 9.79 22.12
C MET A 423 37.28 8.87 23.16
N GLU A 424 37.45 9.23 24.42
CA GLU A 424 36.97 8.43 25.53
C GLU A 424 35.45 8.33 25.52
N TYR A 425 34.78 9.43 25.23
CA TYR A 425 33.35 9.43 24.98
C TYR A 425 32.94 8.47 23.85
N ALA A 426 33.67 8.45 22.74
CA ALA A 426 33.41 7.54 21.62
C ALA A 426 33.68 6.07 21.97
N LEU A 427 34.58 5.81 22.93
CA LEU A 427 34.93 4.48 23.44
C LEU A 427 34.09 4.05 24.65
N GLY A 428 33.26 4.94 25.20
CA GLY A 428 32.54 4.69 26.45
C GLY A 428 33.42 4.68 27.70
N THR A 429 34.62 5.27 27.64
CA THR A 429 35.50 5.53 28.80
C THR A 429 35.28 6.95 29.33
N SER A 430 36.02 7.32 30.38
CA SER A 430 35.79 8.58 31.10
C SER A 430 37.09 9.33 31.28
N ASP A 431 37.13 10.57 30.78
CA ASP A 431 38.17 11.62 30.93
C ASP A 431 38.44 12.06 32.37
N ARG A 432 38.07 11.25 33.35
CA ARG A 432 38.25 11.48 34.78
C ARG A 432 38.79 10.25 35.49
N GLU A 433 38.93 9.13 34.78
CA GLU A 433 39.25 7.82 35.31
C GLU A 433 40.31 7.15 34.42
N PRO A 434 41.59 7.16 34.83
CA PRO A 434 42.68 6.67 34.00
C PRO A 434 42.46 5.22 33.57
N GLY A 435 42.44 4.97 32.26
CA GLY A 435 42.19 3.65 31.68
C GLY A 435 43.46 2.97 31.12
N PRO A 436 43.47 1.65 30.91
CA PRO A 436 44.61 0.97 30.28
C PRO A 436 44.77 1.27 28.78
N GLY A 437 43.88 2.07 28.17
CA GLY A 437 43.89 2.48 26.77
C GLY A 437 43.82 1.33 25.77
N GLU A 438 42.74 1.18 25.01
CA GLU A 438 42.88 0.39 23.78
C GLU A 438 43.83 1.15 22.84
N ALA A 439 44.93 0.49 22.48
CA ALA A 439 46.04 1.13 21.76
C ALA A 439 45.64 1.41 20.32
N PHE A 440 45.19 2.62 20.02
CA PHE A 440 45.08 3.10 18.65
C PHE A 440 45.43 4.59 18.56
N ASP A 441 46.12 4.97 17.48
CA ASP A 441 46.59 6.33 17.26
C ASP A 441 45.54 7.15 16.50
N LEU A 442 45.15 8.28 17.08
CA LEU A 442 44.28 9.26 16.43
C LEU A 442 45.11 10.41 15.87
N ALA A 443 45.15 10.57 14.54
CA ALA A 443 45.87 11.65 13.88
C ALA A 443 44.94 12.58 13.11
N ARG A 444 45.14 13.90 13.26
CA ARG A 444 44.46 14.90 12.44
C ARG A 444 45.21 15.09 11.12
N THR A 445 44.51 14.92 10.00
CA THR A 445 45.10 15.26 8.69
C THR A 445 45.20 16.78 8.54
N THR A 446 46.11 17.23 7.68
CA THR A 446 46.21 18.64 7.28
C THR A 446 44.93 19.19 6.63
N GLY A 447 44.00 18.32 6.22
CA GLY A 447 42.68 18.67 5.70
C GLY A 447 41.56 18.71 6.75
N GLY A 448 41.84 18.36 8.01
CA GLY A 448 40.86 18.40 9.11
C GLY A 448 40.09 17.09 9.35
N SER A 449 40.40 16.02 8.64
CA SER A 449 39.85 14.68 8.92
C SER A 449 40.59 14.01 10.07
N LEU A 450 39.93 13.10 10.76
CA LEU A 450 40.51 12.23 11.79
C LEU A 450 40.89 10.87 11.18
N ILE A 451 42.09 10.39 11.46
CA ILE A 451 42.55 9.03 11.13
C ILE A 451 42.63 8.26 12.45
N LEU A 452 41.91 7.14 12.55
CA LEU A 452 42.16 6.11 13.57
C LEU A 452 43.12 5.07 12.99
N THR A 453 44.18 4.74 13.73
CA THR A 453 45.16 3.71 13.37
C THR A 453 45.22 2.67 14.48
N TYR A 454 44.75 1.44 14.21
CA TYR A 454 44.93 0.30 15.12
C TYR A 454 46.28 -0.40 14.83
N PRO A 455 46.91 -1.09 15.80
CA PRO A 455 48.09 -1.94 15.59
C PRO A 455 47.89 -3.08 14.59
#